data_AF-A0A2I9D7U5-F1
#
_entry.id   AF-A0A2I9D7U5-F1
#
_cell.length_a   1.000
_cell.length_b   1.000
_cell.length_c   1.000
_cell.angle_alpha   90.00
_cell.angle_beta   90.00
_cell.angle_gamma   90.00
#
_symmetry.space_group_name_H-M   'P 1'
#
loop_
_entity.id
_entity.type
_entity.pdbx_description
1 polymer ?
#
loop_
_entity_poly.entity_id
_entity_poly.type
_entity_poly.pdbx_seq_one_letter_code
_entity_poly.pdbx_strand_id
1 'polypeptide(L)'
;MHSRQLAFRVASVWLTLAGITLLFPVLADRVFALNLTNWGLASEYGGVLLITGVMYWVFARDDERYAPLTGLVALGMLLNAAINAYWWAVGHYALQTAIFNMVINTALAAWLWTLRPRAVPPVPAHPR
;
A
#
# COMPACT_ATOMS: atom_id res chain seq x y z
N MET A 1 -11.28 3.94 -17.94
CA MET A 1 -10.19 4.78 -17.39
C MET A 1 -10.37 5.10 -15.90
N HIS A 2 -11.59 5.21 -15.35
CA HIS A 2 -11.81 5.58 -13.93
C HIS A 2 -11.31 4.60 -12.84
N SER A 3 -11.01 3.34 -13.16
CA SER A 3 -10.65 2.36 -12.11
C SER A 3 -9.27 2.60 -11.50
N ARG A 4 -8.30 3.16 -12.23
CA ARG A 4 -6.91 3.31 -11.75
C ARG A 4 -6.76 4.52 -10.85
N GLN A 5 -7.34 5.65 -11.25
CA GLN A 5 -7.55 6.80 -10.37
C GLN A 5 -8.21 6.40 -9.04
N LEU A 6 -9.28 5.61 -9.07
CA LEU A 6 -9.94 5.17 -7.84
C LEU A 6 -9.02 4.29 -6.98
N ALA A 7 -8.33 3.32 -7.58
CA ALA A 7 -7.41 2.44 -6.85
C ALA A 7 -6.28 3.22 -6.16
N PHE A 8 -5.69 4.22 -6.85
CA PHE A 8 -4.70 5.10 -6.22
C PHE A 8 -5.27 5.97 -5.10
N ARG A 9 -6.52 6.46 -5.22
CA ARG A 9 -7.17 7.21 -4.13
C ARG A 9 -7.41 6.34 -2.91
N VAL A 10 -7.92 5.12 -3.09
CA VAL A 10 -8.17 4.20 -1.97
C VAL A 10 -6.85 3.83 -1.30
N ALA A 11 -5.82 3.49 -2.08
CA ALA A 11 -4.49 3.21 -1.54
C ALA A 11 -3.89 4.43 -0.82
N SER A 12 -4.07 5.63 -1.36
CA SER A 12 -3.66 6.89 -0.73
C SER A 12 -4.32 7.08 0.63
N VAL A 13 -5.66 7.01 0.70
CA VAL A 13 -6.42 7.15 1.95
C VAL A 13 -5.97 6.10 2.97
N TRP A 14 -5.82 4.85 2.53
CA TRP A 14 -5.35 3.78 3.39
C TRP A 14 -3.97 4.08 4.00
N LEU A 15 -2.98 4.41 3.17
CA LEU A 15 -1.62 4.71 3.63
C LEU A 15 -1.58 5.94 4.52
N THR A 16 -2.38 6.97 4.22
CA THR A 16 -2.49 8.14 5.09
C THR A 16 -3.09 7.79 6.44
N LEU A 17 -4.18 7.01 6.49
CA LEU A 17 -4.77 6.56 7.76
C LEU A 17 -3.78 5.71 8.56
N ALA A 18 -3.12 4.75 7.90
CA ALA A 18 -2.08 3.94 8.54
C ALA A 18 -0.93 4.82 9.07
N GLY A 19 -0.46 5.80 8.29
CA GLY A 19 0.57 6.75 8.71
C GLY A 19 0.16 7.57 9.93
N ILE A 20 -1.05 8.12 9.94
CA ILE A 20 -1.61 8.85 11.10
C ILE A 20 -1.63 7.94 12.33
N THR A 21 -2.10 6.70 12.20
CA THR A 21 -2.20 5.80 13.37
C THR A 21 -0.84 5.54 14.00
N LEU A 22 0.21 5.41 13.21
CA LEU A 22 1.56 5.16 13.71
C LEU A 22 2.27 6.40 14.26
N LEU A 23 1.85 7.60 13.87
CA LEU A 23 2.35 8.85 14.43
C LEU A 23 1.72 9.18 15.80
N PHE A 24 0.53 8.65 16.08
CA PHE A 24 -0.23 8.97 17.29
C PHE A 24 -0.49 7.72 18.14
N PRO A 25 0.35 7.45 19.15
CA PRO A 25 0.30 6.24 19.97
C PRO A 25 -1.07 5.93 20.57
N VAL A 26 -1.71 6.98 21.08
CA VAL A 26 -3.01 6.90 21.74
C VAL A 26 -4.11 6.44 20.78
N LEU A 27 -4.04 6.83 19.50
CA LEU A 27 -5.01 6.41 18.49
C LEU A 27 -4.75 4.96 18.06
N ALA A 28 -3.49 4.60 17.82
CA ALA A 28 -3.09 3.25 17.45
C ALA A 28 -3.53 2.21 18.48
N ASP A 29 -3.30 2.46 19.77
CA ASP A 29 -3.66 1.49 20.81
C ASP A 29 -5.17 1.40 21.03
N ARG A 30 -5.90 2.52 20.96
CA ARG A 30 -7.36 2.52 21.18
C ARG A 30 -8.15 1.91 20.03
N VAL A 31 -7.70 2.09 18.79
CA VAL A 31 -8.45 1.67 17.60
C VAL A 31 -8.00 0.29 17.11
N PHE A 32 -6.70 0.01 17.20
CA PHE A 32 -6.10 -1.19 16.59
C PHE A 32 -5.40 -2.11 17.59
N ALA A 33 -5.38 -1.75 18.89
CA ALA A 33 -4.71 -2.51 19.95
C ALA A 33 -3.27 -2.91 19.58
N LEU A 34 -2.56 -1.98 18.92
CA LEU A 34 -1.25 -2.20 18.31
C LEU A 34 -0.16 -2.51 19.34
N ASN A 35 -0.25 -1.99 20.58
CA ASN A 35 0.67 -2.26 21.69
C ASN A 35 2.15 -2.19 21.29
N LEU A 36 2.52 -1.15 20.53
CA LEU A 36 3.87 -1.03 19.98
C LEU A 36 4.88 -0.75 21.09
N THR A 37 5.99 -1.49 21.05
CA THR A 37 7.08 -1.36 22.04
C THR A 37 8.09 -0.27 21.68
N ASN A 38 8.20 0.11 20.41
CA ASN A 38 9.13 1.16 19.94
C ASN A 38 8.39 2.21 19.10
N TRP A 39 7.92 3.27 19.78
CA TRP A 39 7.18 4.36 19.15
C TRP A 39 8.02 5.27 18.26
N GLY A 40 9.33 5.39 18.51
CA GLY A 40 10.23 6.14 17.64
C GLY A 40 10.24 5.54 16.23
N LEU A 41 10.52 4.23 16.14
CA LEU A 41 10.50 3.49 14.87
C LEU A 41 9.11 3.49 14.22
N ALA A 42 8.05 3.33 15.00
CA ALA A 42 6.68 3.40 14.49
C ALA A 42 6.38 4.76 13.85
N SER A 43 6.79 5.86 14.49
CA SER A 43 6.57 7.21 13.99
C SER A 43 7.36 7.51 12.71
N GLU A 44 8.59 7.00 12.58
CA GLU A 44 9.37 7.07 11.35
C GLU A 44 8.65 6.35 10.19
N TYR A 45 8.19 5.13 10.42
CA TYR A 45 7.41 4.38 9.43
C TYR A 45 6.09 5.09 9.10
N GLY A 46 5.43 5.67 10.11
CA GLY A 46 4.23 6.48 9.95
C GLY A 46 4.44 7.69 9.03
N GLY A 47 5.56 8.40 9.19
CA GLY A 47 5.95 9.50 8.29
C GLY A 47 6.15 9.05 6.85
N VAL A 48 6.81 7.90 6.63
CA VAL A 48 6.98 7.31 5.30
C VAL A 48 5.63 6.97 4.66
N LEU A 49 4.72 6.35 5.43
CA LEU A 49 3.39 6.02 4.95
C LEU A 49 2.56 7.26 4.59
N LEU A 50 2.66 8.33 5.39
CA LEU A 50 2.01 9.61 5.09
C LEU A 50 2.48 10.18 3.75
N ILE A 51 3.79 10.30 3.55
CA ILE A 51 4.35 10.84 2.31
C ILE A 51 3.95 9.97 1.12
N THR A 52 4.02 8.65 1.28
CA THR A 52 3.60 7.70 0.23
C THR A 52 2.11 7.84 -0.09
N GLY A 53 1.26 8.03 0.92
CA GLY A 53 -0.17 8.32 0.75
C GLY A 53 -0.41 9.60 -0.06
N VAL A 54 0.31 10.68 0.24
CA VAL A 54 0.25 11.93 -0.54
C VAL A 54 0.73 11.71 -1.97
N MET A 55 1.81 10.96 -2.19
CA MET A 55 2.29 10.62 -3.52
C MET A 55 1.23 9.87 -4.34
N TYR A 56 0.53 8.92 -3.74
CA TYR A 56 -0.52 8.17 -4.45
C TYR A 56 -1.74 9.04 -4.76
N TRP A 57 -2.03 10.04 -3.92
CA TRP A 57 -3.02 11.06 -4.24
C TRP A 57 -2.64 11.85 -5.49
N VAL A 58 -1.36 12.21 -5.64
CA VAL A 58 -0.83 12.86 -6.85
C VAL A 58 -0.95 11.91 -8.05
N PHE A 59 -0.63 10.62 -7.89
CA PHE A 59 -0.78 9.65 -8.97
C PHE A 59 -2.23 9.52 -9.45
N ALA A 60 -3.18 9.64 -8.54
CA ALA A 60 -4.60 9.62 -8.89
C ALA A 60 -5.07 10.86 -9.68
N ARG A 61 -4.31 11.96 -9.69
CA ARG A 61 -4.65 13.16 -10.49
C ARG A 61 -4.23 13.04 -11.96
N ASP A 62 -3.29 12.15 -12.26
CA ASP A 62 -2.73 11.93 -13.60
C ASP A 62 -2.44 10.43 -13.77
N ASP A 63 -3.49 9.61 -13.72
CA ASP A 63 -3.37 8.15 -13.65
C ASP A 63 -2.88 7.51 -14.95
N GLU A 64 -2.88 8.25 -16.05
CA GLU A 64 -2.25 7.85 -17.32
C GLU A 64 -0.73 7.95 -17.23
N ARG A 65 -0.19 9.09 -16.78
CA ARG A 65 1.26 9.29 -16.62
C ARG A 65 1.87 8.28 -15.66
N TYR A 66 1.16 7.93 -14.58
CA TYR A 66 1.65 7.03 -13.54
C TYR A 66 1.17 5.58 -13.72
N ALA A 67 0.50 5.24 -14.83
CA ALA A 67 0.06 3.87 -15.10
C ALA A 67 1.18 2.82 -15.01
N PRO A 68 2.43 3.07 -15.47
CA PRO A 68 3.52 2.10 -15.32
C PRO A 68 3.86 1.76 -13.86
N LEU A 69 3.61 2.68 -12.92
CA LEU A 69 3.91 2.49 -11.51
C LEU A 69 2.91 1.57 -10.80
N THR A 70 1.73 1.34 -11.36
CA THR A 70 0.67 0.54 -10.73
C THR A 70 1.14 -0.87 -10.34
N GLY A 71 1.98 -1.50 -11.17
CA GLY A 71 2.58 -2.81 -10.87
C GLY A 71 3.55 -2.76 -9.69
N LEU A 72 4.40 -1.73 -9.61
CA LEU A 72 5.32 -1.53 -8.50
C LEU A 72 4.59 -1.27 -7.19
N VAL A 73 3.52 -0.47 -7.23
CA VAL A 73 2.67 -0.24 -6.04
C VAL A 73 2.03 -1.54 -5.57
N ALA A 74 1.50 -2.35 -6.48
CA ALA A 74 0.93 -3.65 -6.12
C ALA A 74 1.96 -4.56 -5.43
N LEU A 75 3.20 -4.60 -5.94
CA LEU A 75 4.29 -5.37 -5.32
C LEU A 75 4.68 -4.80 -3.95
N GLY A 76 4.74 -3.48 -3.78
CA GLY A 76 5.01 -2.85 -2.50
C GLY A 76 3.94 -3.19 -1.44
N MET A 77 2.67 -3.22 -1.84
CA MET A 77 1.56 -3.64 -0.98
C MET A 77 1.68 -5.13 -0.59
N LEU A 78 2.00 -6.02 -1.54
CA LEU A 78 2.23 -7.44 -1.23
C LEU A 78 3.42 -7.65 -0.29
N LEU A 79 4.52 -6.92 -0.50
CA LEU A 79 5.67 -6.96 0.38
C LEU A 79 5.28 -6.53 1.80
N ASN A 80 4.48 -5.46 1.94
CA ASN A 80 3.98 -5.04 3.25
C ASN A 80 3.10 -6.13 3.90
N ALA A 81 2.23 -6.79 3.14
CA ALA A 81 1.45 -7.93 3.65
C ALA A 81 2.36 -9.08 4.12
N ALA A 82 3.41 -9.42 3.37
CA ALA A 82 4.38 -10.46 3.75
C ALA A 82 5.16 -10.08 5.02
N ILE A 83 5.55 -8.81 5.17
CA ILE A 83 6.20 -8.29 6.38
C ILE A 83 5.28 -8.43 7.60
N ASN A 84 3.99 -8.11 7.46
CA ASN A 84 3.02 -8.29 8.54
C ASN A 84 2.82 -9.77 8.91
N ALA A 85 2.79 -10.65 7.91
CA ALA A 85 2.74 -12.10 8.13
C ALA A 85 3.95 -12.59 8.94
N TYR A 86 5.14 -12.12 8.55
CA TYR A 86 6.39 -12.46 9.23
C TYR A 86 6.38 -12.00 10.69
N TRP A 87 6.08 -10.72 10.96
CA TRP A 87 6.08 -10.18 12.33
C TRP A 87 5.00 -10.79 13.23
N TRP A 88 3.88 -11.23 12.65
CA TRP A 88 2.93 -12.08 13.37
C TRP A 88 3.51 -13.46 13.68
N ALA A 89 4.11 -14.13 12.70
CA ALA A 89 4.67 -15.47 12.86
C ALA A 89 5.79 -15.52 13.92
N VAL A 90 6.58 -14.45 14.07
CA VAL A 90 7.62 -14.33 15.11
C VAL A 90 7.11 -13.73 16.43
N GLY A 91 5.80 -13.53 16.59
CA GLY A 91 5.16 -13.16 17.85
C GLY A 91 5.21 -11.68 18.22
N HIS A 92 5.60 -10.79 17.30
CA HIS A 92 5.65 -9.35 17.53
C HIS A 92 4.30 -8.66 17.27
N TYR A 93 3.48 -9.21 16.38
CA TYR A 93 2.12 -8.70 16.13
C TYR A 93 1.06 -9.67 16.65
N ALA A 94 0.00 -9.12 17.25
CA ALA A 94 -1.23 -9.86 17.48
C ALA A 94 -1.88 -10.23 16.14
N LEU A 95 -2.59 -11.38 16.12
CA LEU A 95 -3.27 -11.85 14.90
C LEU A 95 -4.23 -10.78 14.34
N GLN A 96 -4.99 -10.11 15.20
CA GLN A 96 -5.94 -9.08 14.81
C GLN A 96 -5.26 -7.91 14.08
N THR A 97 -4.12 -7.46 14.58
CA THR A 97 -3.33 -6.37 14.00
C THR A 97 -2.75 -6.77 12.65
N ALA A 98 -2.19 -7.98 12.58
CA ALA A 98 -1.56 -8.47 11.35
C ALA A 98 -2.59 -8.75 10.25
N ILE A 99 -3.67 -9.48 10.57
CA ILE A 99 -4.65 -9.93 9.56
C ILE A 99 -5.36 -8.75 8.90
N PHE A 100 -5.69 -7.70 9.66
CA PHE A 100 -6.31 -6.50 9.12
C PHE A 100 -5.43 -5.85 8.04
N ASN A 101 -4.15 -5.63 8.38
CA ASN A 101 -3.19 -5.02 7.47
C ASN A 101 -2.94 -5.93 6.24
N MET A 102 -2.79 -7.24 6.47
CA MET A 102 -2.58 -8.23 5.41
C MET A 102 -3.74 -8.28 4.40
N VAL A 103 -4.98 -8.31 4.88
CA VAL A 103 -6.17 -8.39 4.01
C VAL A 103 -6.27 -7.13 3.13
N ILE A 104 -6.14 -5.94 3.72
CA ILE A 104 -6.25 -4.69 2.96
C ILE A 104 -5.13 -4.56 1.93
N ASN A 105 -3.87 -4.79 2.31
CA ASN A 105 -2.75 -4.67 1.38
C ASN A 105 -2.83 -5.72 0.26
N THR A 106 -3.25 -6.94 0.57
CA THR A 106 -3.40 -8.00 -0.45
C THR A 106 -4.53 -7.69 -1.42
N ALA A 107 -5.68 -7.21 -0.92
CA ALA A 107 -6.81 -6.81 -1.76
C ALA A 107 -6.46 -5.62 -2.67
N LEU A 108 -5.81 -4.58 -2.11
CA LEU A 108 -5.34 -3.44 -2.89
C LEU A 108 -4.28 -3.83 -3.91
N ALA A 109 -3.35 -4.71 -3.54
CA ALA A 109 -2.35 -5.22 -4.46
C ALA A 109 -2.99 -5.97 -5.63
N ALA A 110 -3.91 -6.89 -5.33
CA ALA A 110 -4.63 -7.64 -6.36
C ALA A 110 -5.38 -6.70 -7.31
N TRP A 111 -6.06 -5.69 -6.76
CA TRP A 111 -6.78 -4.71 -7.57
C TRP A 111 -5.85 -3.88 -8.45
N LEU A 112 -4.78 -3.31 -7.89
CA LEU A 112 -3.80 -2.55 -8.66
C LEU A 112 -3.11 -3.43 -9.71
N TRP A 113 -2.84 -4.69 -9.39
CA TRP A 113 -2.26 -5.65 -10.32
C TRP A 113 -3.14 -5.86 -11.55
N THR A 114 -4.46 -5.95 -11.40
CA THR A 114 -5.37 -6.10 -12.56
C THR A 114 -5.40 -4.86 -13.45
N LEU A 115 -5.07 -3.69 -12.89
CA LEU A 115 -5.07 -2.40 -13.59
C LEU A 115 -3.72 -2.03 -14.21
N ARG A 116 -2.67 -2.84 -14.04
CA ARG A 116 -1.36 -2.54 -14.62
C ARG A 116 -1.40 -2.55 -16.16
N PRO A 117 -0.64 -1.67 -16.84
CA PRO A 117 -0.44 -1.77 -18.28
C PRO A 117 0.13 -3.15 -18.63
N ARG A 118 -0.48 -3.82 -19.61
CA ARG A 118 0.12 -5.02 -20.20
C ARG A 118 1.12 -4.56 -21.26
N ALA A 119 2.28 -5.21 -21.32
CA ALA A 119 3.24 -4.95 -22.39
C ALA A 119 2.53 -5.13 -23.75
N VAL A 120 2.62 -4.13 -24.62
CA VAL A 120 2.16 -4.25 -26.00
C VAL A 120 3.13 -5.20 -26.71
N PRO A 121 2.68 -6.27 -27.38
CA PRO A 121 3.57 -7.11 -28.17
C PRO A 121 4.32 -6.26 -29.19
N PRO A 122 5.61 -6.54 -29.47
CA PRO A 122 6.31 -5.85 -30.54
C PRO A 122 5.53 -6.00 -31.85
N VAL A 123 5.31 -4.89 -32.55
CA VAL A 123 4.67 -4.91 -33.88
C VAL A 123 5.55 -5.76 -34.79
N PRO A 124 5.01 -6.81 -35.46
CA PRO A 124 5.81 -7.62 -36.37
C PRO A 124 6.39 -6.71 -37.45
N ALA A 125 7.71 -6.77 -37.63
CA ALA A 125 8.39 -6.03 -38.68
C ALA A 125 7.77 -6.41 -40.02
N HIS A 126 7.22 -5.43 -40.75
CA HIS A 126 6.72 -5.66 -42.09
C HIS A 126 7.83 -6.26 -42.96
N PRO A 127 7.60 -7.40 -43.64
CA PRO A 127 8.54 -7.88 -44.65
C PRO A 127 8.59 -6.83 -45.77
N ARG A 128 9.80 -6.32 -46.03
CA ARG A 128 10.10 -5.48 -47.19
C ARG A 128 10.21 -6.35 -48.43
#